data_AF-A0A9Q4GXN1-F1
#
_entry.id   AF-A0A9Q4GXN1-F1
#
_cell.length_a   1.000
_cell.length_b   1.000
_cell.length_c   1.000
_cell.angle_alpha   90.00
_cell.angle_beta   90.00
_cell.angle_gamma   90.00
#
_symmetry.space_group_name_H-M   'P 1'
#
loop_
_entity.id
_entity.type
_entity.pdbx_description
1 polymer ?
#
loop_
_entity_poly.entity_id
_entity_poly.type
_entity_poly.pdbx_seq_one_letter_code
_entity_poly.pdbx_strand_id
1 'polypeptide(L)'
;MTFGINGAELIILIILAVLVLGPEKLPEYTRKLTEWIRTLRRMAEGAKVQFKDETGTDFDEIDWRRYDPRQYDPRRIIREALADPVDDPGPDRQGSGPGTGSSAARTPSDTRETLRKDLDTVRSERDALREDLKDMDPRALFFGSSAARRTSPSLSGAYPSAEREKAIVLSRVPEIAEQLADSLVQTVRALRSMELKKSPSISESIDWARTLLALGLDTLDEAAVKDTLGVVLKHASDHDRATTQLKLN
;
A
#
# COMPACT_ATOMS: atom_id res chain seq x y z
N MET A 1 29.11 -6.32 7.42
CA MET A 1 29.97 -5.64 6.42
C MET A 1 29.07 -5.25 5.25
N THR A 2 28.30 -4.17 5.41
CA THR A 2 27.37 -3.68 4.38
C THR A 2 27.86 -2.30 3.95
N PHE A 3 28.07 -2.12 2.65
CA PHE A 3 28.63 -0.90 2.06
C PHE A 3 27.61 0.24 2.13
N GLY A 4 27.56 0.93 3.26
CA GLY A 4 26.88 2.21 3.44
C GLY A 4 27.64 3.34 2.75
N ILE A 5 27.83 3.25 1.42
CA ILE A 5 28.56 4.25 0.64
C ILE A 5 27.75 5.54 0.68
N ASN A 6 28.21 6.46 1.53
CA ASN A 6 27.72 7.82 1.58
C ASN A 6 27.99 8.49 0.21
N GLY A 7 27.13 9.42 -0.23
CA GLY A 7 27.40 10.20 -1.45
C GLY A 7 28.77 10.88 -1.42
N ALA A 8 29.25 11.26 -0.23
CA ALA A 8 30.61 11.76 -0.03
C ALA A 8 31.70 10.68 -0.31
N GLU A 9 31.47 9.44 0.09
CA GLU A 9 32.40 8.32 -0.13
C GLU A 9 32.44 7.90 -1.61
N LEU A 10 31.32 7.96 -2.32
CA LEU A 10 31.29 7.79 -3.78
C LEU A 10 32.14 8.85 -4.48
N ILE A 11 32.04 10.12 -4.06
CA ILE A 11 32.85 11.20 -4.60
C ILE A 11 34.33 10.96 -4.29
N ILE A 12 34.66 10.51 -3.08
CA ILE A 12 36.04 10.14 -2.70
C ILE A 12 36.55 9.00 -3.59
N LEU A 13 35.75 7.97 -3.86
CA LEU A 13 36.13 6.86 -4.74
C LEU A 13 36.30 7.30 -6.19
N ILE A 14 35.46 8.20 -6.69
CA ILE A 14 35.61 8.78 -8.03
C ILE A 14 36.91 9.59 -8.09
N ILE A 15 37.17 10.45 -7.11
CA ILE A 15 38.41 11.24 -7.04
C ILE A 15 39.63 10.31 -6.95
N LEU A 16 39.56 9.26 -6.12
CA LEU A 16 40.62 8.25 -5.98
C LEU A 16 40.85 7.52 -7.29
N ALA A 17 39.79 7.14 -8.00
CA ALA A 17 39.88 6.50 -9.30
C ALA A 17 40.54 7.43 -10.34
N VAL A 18 40.21 8.71 -10.34
CA VAL A 18 40.86 9.72 -11.20
C VAL A 18 42.34 9.88 -10.86
N LEU A 19 42.69 9.83 -9.57
CA LEU A 19 44.06 10.05 -9.09
C LEU A 19 44.95 8.83 -9.33
N VAL A 20 44.42 7.62 -9.15
CA VAL A 20 45.13 6.34 -9.40
C VAL A 20 45.26 6.04 -10.89
N LEU A 21 44.21 6.33 -11.69
CA LEU A 21 44.18 6.04 -13.13
C LEU A 21 44.79 7.17 -13.98
N GLY A 22 44.93 8.37 -13.39
CA GLY A 22 45.45 9.57 -14.03
C GLY A 22 44.36 10.36 -14.80
N PRO A 23 44.24 11.69 -14.61
CA PRO A 23 43.18 12.49 -15.23
C PRO A 23 43.27 12.54 -16.77
N GLU A 24 44.47 12.34 -17.32
CA GLU A 24 44.69 12.36 -18.76
C GLU A 24 44.15 11.11 -19.48
N LYS A 25 43.89 10.02 -18.76
CA LYS A 25 43.36 8.76 -19.32
C LYS A 25 41.84 8.71 -19.36
N LEU A 26 41.15 9.51 -18.54
CA LEU A 26 39.69 9.55 -18.49
C LEU A 26 39.04 9.86 -19.86
N PRO A 27 39.49 10.87 -20.63
CA PRO A 27 38.86 11.21 -21.90
C PRO A 27 38.91 10.05 -22.90
N GLU A 28 39.94 9.21 -22.84
CA GLU A 28 40.09 8.04 -23.69
C GLU A 28 39.09 6.94 -23.30
N TYR A 29 38.88 6.71 -22.00
CA TYR A 29 37.88 5.76 -21.50
C TYR A 29 36.44 6.24 -21.75
N THR A 30 36.15 7.54 -21.60
CA THR A 30 34.82 8.08 -21.89
C THR A 30 34.46 7.94 -23.37
N ARG A 31 35.43 8.03 -24.28
CA ARG A 31 35.24 7.77 -25.71
C ARG A 31 34.86 6.32 -25.96
N LYS A 32 35.60 5.37 -25.38
CA LYS A 32 35.29 3.93 -25.45
C LYS A 32 33.90 3.64 -24.85
N LEU A 33 33.58 4.21 -23.70
CA LEU A 33 32.27 4.05 -23.05
C LEU A 33 31.13 4.60 -23.93
N THR A 34 31.30 5.77 -24.53
CA THR A 34 30.28 6.38 -25.40
C THR A 34 30.07 5.56 -26.67
N GLU A 35 31.14 4.99 -27.24
CA GLU A 35 31.05 4.06 -28.36
C GLU A 35 30.34 2.75 -27.99
N TRP A 36 30.62 2.22 -26.81
CA TRP A 36 29.91 1.07 -26.24
C TRP A 36 28.43 1.36 -26.03
N ILE A 37 28.07 2.50 -25.44
CA ILE A 37 26.66 2.91 -25.24
C ILE A 37 25.93 3.04 -26.58
N ARG A 38 26.58 3.60 -27.60
CA ARG A 38 25.98 3.71 -28.95
C ARG A 38 25.83 2.36 -29.66
N THR A 39 26.69 1.40 -29.34
CA THR A 39 26.62 0.03 -29.88
C THR A 39 25.53 -0.76 -29.17
N LEU A 40 25.45 -0.64 -27.85
CA LEU A 40 24.39 -1.21 -27.03
C LEU A 40 23.01 -0.67 -27.44
N ARG A 41 22.89 0.64 -27.67
CA ARG A 41 21.65 1.25 -28.15
C ARG A 41 21.22 0.70 -29.51
N ARG A 42 22.15 0.47 -30.44
CA ARG A 42 21.86 -0.11 -31.75
C ARG A 42 21.49 -1.60 -31.67
N MET A 43 22.12 -2.35 -30.77
CA MET A 43 21.72 -3.74 -30.48
C MET A 43 20.35 -3.82 -29.79
N ALA A 44 20.05 -2.91 -28.87
CA ALA A 44 18.76 -2.88 -28.16
C ALA A 44 17.61 -2.58 -29.13
N GLU A 45 17.78 -1.62 -30.04
CA GLU A 45 16.78 -1.35 -31.08
C GLU A 45 16.62 -2.55 -32.04
N GLY A 46 17.72 -3.21 -32.43
CA GLY A 46 17.66 -4.40 -33.30
C GLY A 46 17.01 -5.62 -32.62
N ALA A 47 17.34 -5.88 -31.36
CA ALA A 47 16.73 -6.95 -30.57
C ALA A 47 15.23 -6.68 -30.36
N LYS A 48 14.84 -5.43 -30.09
CA LYS A 48 13.43 -5.04 -29.96
C LYS A 48 12.63 -5.32 -31.23
N VAL A 49 13.22 -5.15 -32.41
CA VAL A 49 12.56 -5.46 -33.70
C VAL A 49 12.39 -6.98 -33.88
N GLN A 50 13.42 -7.78 -33.55
CA GLN A 50 13.36 -9.24 -33.69
C GLN A 50 12.41 -9.89 -32.67
N PHE A 51 12.39 -9.41 -31.42
CA PHE A 51 11.44 -9.86 -30.39
C PHE A 51 10.00 -9.45 -30.69
N LYS A 52 9.79 -8.31 -31.34
CA LYS A 52 8.47 -7.82 -31.78
C LYS A 52 7.86 -8.72 -32.86
N ASP A 53 8.67 -9.19 -33.80
CA ASP A 53 8.22 -10.05 -34.90
C ASP A 53 7.96 -11.51 -34.44
N GLU A 54 8.68 -12.00 -33.42
CA GLU A 54 8.53 -13.38 -32.93
C GLU A 54 7.52 -13.56 -31.78
N THR A 55 7.26 -12.54 -30.96
CA THR A 55 6.47 -12.71 -29.72
C THR A 55 5.12 -11.98 -29.76
N GLY A 56 4.84 -11.11 -30.74
CA GLY A 56 3.56 -10.39 -30.84
C GLY A 56 3.16 -9.63 -29.56
N THR A 57 4.10 -9.36 -28.67
CA THR A 57 3.89 -8.75 -27.36
C THR A 57 4.66 -7.44 -27.34
N ASP A 58 3.95 -6.31 -27.24
CA ASP A 58 4.54 -4.98 -27.24
C ASP A 58 5.34 -4.75 -25.94
N PHE A 59 6.67 -4.76 -26.04
CA PHE A 59 7.56 -4.37 -24.94
C PHE A 59 7.66 -2.83 -24.75
N ASP A 60 6.88 -2.05 -25.49
CA ASP A 60 6.63 -0.62 -25.20
C ASP A 60 5.64 -0.42 -24.04
N GLU A 61 4.91 -1.47 -23.63
CA GLU A 61 4.02 -1.49 -22.46
C GLU A 61 4.66 -2.11 -21.21
N ILE A 62 6.00 -2.02 -21.04
CA ILE A 62 6.54 -2.07 -19.67
C ILE A 62 6.21 -0.72 -19.03
N ASP A 63 4.99 -0.71 -18.51
CA ASP A 63 4.23 0.42 -18.01
C ASP A 63 4.87 1.00 -16.74
N TRP A 64 5.85 1.89 -16.90
CA TRP A 64 6.41 2.72 -15.82
C TRP A 64 5.35 3.60 -15.13
N ARG A 65 4.17 3.72 -15.75
CA ARG A 65 2.97 4.41 -15.27
C ARG A 65 2.15 3.58 -14.28
N ARG A 66 2.38 2.27 -14.23
CA ARG A 66 1.87 1.37 -13.18
C ARG A 66 2.44 1.69 -11.80
N TYR A 67 3.49 2.51 -11.74
CA TYR A 67 4.11 3.05 -10.54
C TYR A 67 3.77 4.53 -10.27
N ASP A 68 2.65 5.05 -10.81
CA ASP A 68 2.15 6.40 -10.51
C ASP A 68 1.35 6.42 -9.17
N PRO A 69 1.87 7.03 -8.09
CA PRO A 69 1.29 6.97 -6.74
C PRO A 69 -0.08 7.64 -6.57
N ARG A 70 -0.63 8.26 -7.63
CA ARG A 70 -1.90 9.01 -7.59
C ARG A 70 -3.13 8.17 -7.91
N GLN A 71 -2.96 6.99 -8.49
CA GLN A 71 -4.08 6.10 -8.84
C GLN A 71 -4.54 5.19 -7.69
N TYR A 72 -4.05 5.42 -6.46
CA TYR A 72 -4.61 4.82 -5.26
C TYR A 72 -5.97 5.47 -4.96
N ASP A 73 -7.06 4.91 -5.50
CA ASP A 73 -8.42 5.37 -5.22
C ASP A 73 -9.05 4.55 -4.07
N PRO A 74 -9.05 5.08 -2.83
CA PRO A 74 -9.40 4.34 -1.61
C PRO A 74 -10.86 3.88 -1.57
N ARG A 75 -11.74 4.47 -2.40
CA ARG A 75 -13.18 4.18 -2.38
C ARG A 75 -13.53 2.82 -2.95
N ARG A 76 -12.71 2.28 -3.87
CA ARG A 76 -12.93 0.94 -4.43
C ARG A 76 -12.72 -0.16 -3.40
N ILE A 77 -11.67 -0.02 -2.60
CA ILE A 77 -11.28 -1.00 -1.57
C ILE A 77 -12.38 -1.14 -0.50
N ILE A 78 -13.04 -0.04 -0.13
CA ILE A 78 -14.13 -0.05 0.86
C ILE A 78 -15.42 -0.67 0.29
N ARG A 79 -15.69 -0.45 -1.00
CA ARG A 79 -16.91 -0.96 -1.65
C ARG A 79 -16.84 -2.46 -1.88
N GLU A 80 -15.67 -2.97 -2.25
CA GLU A 80 -15.41 -4.42 -2.36
C GLU A 80 -15.44 -5.08 -0.97
N ALA A 81 -14.90 -4.43 0.07
CA ALA A 81 -14.95 -4.94 1.45
C ALA A 81 -16.35 -4.94 2.10
N LEU A 82 -17.31 -4.20 1.55
CA LEU A 82 -18.70 -4.15 2.05
C LEU A 82 -19.68 -4.96 1.17
N ALA A 83 -19.26 -5.37 -0.04
CA ALA A 83 -20.11 -6.09 -0.98
C ALA A 83 -20.09 -7.62 -0.81
N ASP A 84 -19.18 -8.15 0.01
CA ASP A 84 -19.20 -9.56 0.41
C ASP A 84 -20.10 -9.73 1.65
N PRO A 85 -21.31 -10.32 1.52
CA PRO A 85 -22.00 -10.89 2.67
C PRO A 85 -21.17 -12.10 3.13
N VAL A 86 -20.41 -11.92 4.21
CA VAL A 86 -19.76 -13.03 4.91
C VAL A 86 -20.86 -13.86 5.57
N ASP A 87 -21.02 -15.12 5.16
CA ASP A 87 -21.77 -16.12 5.91
C ASP A 87 -21.16 -16.22 7.31
N ASP A 88 -21.93 -15.85 8.34
CA ASP A 88 -21.56 -15.95 9.75
C ASP A 88 -21.88 -17.37 10.24
N PRO A 89 -20.90 -18.26 10.51
CA PRO A 89 -21.18 -19.50 11.22
C PRO A 89 -21.28 -19.15 12.70
N GLY A 90 -22.48 -18.73 13.12
CA GLY A 90 -22.77 -18.41 14.51
C GLY A 90 -22.53 -19.62 15.43
N PRO A 91 -22.14 -19.39 16.70
CA PRO A 91 -21.87 -20.46 17.64
C PRO A 91 -23.18 -21.10 18.11
N ASP A 92 -23.22 -22.43 18.03
CA ASP A 92 -24.28 -23.27 18.57
C ASP A 92 -24.66 -22.92 20.00
N ARG A 93 -25.93 -22.52 20.21
CA ARG A 93 -26.61 -22.62 21.51
C ARG A 93 -28.06 -23.03 21.31
N GLN A 94 -28.33 -24.33 21.50
CA GLN A 94 -29.67 -24.83 21.80
C GLN A 94 -29.95 -24.73 23.30
N GLY A 95 -31.16 -24.29 23.67
CA GLY A 95 -31.72 -24.53 25.01
C GLY A 95 -32.80 -23.55 25.48
N SER A 96 -34.07 -23.97 25.34
CA SER A 96 -35.24 -23.67 26.21
C SER A 96 -36.06 -22.37 25.98
N GLY A 97 -37.34 -22.53 25.59
CA GLY A 97 -38.38 -21.48 25.56
C GLY A 97 -39.14 -21.34 26.89
N PRO A 98 -40.41 -20.84 26.95
CA PRO A 98 -41.21 -20.08 25.97
C PRO A 98 -41.75 -18.73 26.55
N GLY A 99 -42.15 -17.78 25.68
CA GLY A 99 -42.75 -16.51 26.13
C GLY A 99 -43.50 -15.76 25.02
N THR A 100 -44.82 -15.83 25.11
CA THR A 100 -45.89 -15.30 24.27
C THR A 100 -45.82 -13.78 23.98
N GLY A 101 -46.16 -13.35 22.77
CA GLY A 101 -46.43 -11.93 22.49
C GLY A 101 -46.54 -11.53 21.01
N SER A 102 -47.70 -11.79 20.41
CA SER A 102 -48.33 -11.15 19.25
C SER A 102 -47.55 -10.04 18.48
N SER A 103 -47.27 -10.26 17.18
CA SER A 103 -47.25 -9.16 16.22
C SER A 103 -47.62 -9.67 14.82
N ALA A 104 -48.72 -9.10 14.31
CA ALA A 104 -49.40 -9.46 13.09
C ALA A 104 -48.53 -9.32 11.82
N ALA A 105 -48.83 -10.17 10.84
CA ALA A 105 -48.23 -10.21 9.52
C ALA A 105 -48.22 -8.82 8.84
N ARG A 106 -47.03 -8.28 8.60
CA ARG A 106 -46.82 -7.17 7.65
C ARG A 106 -46.44 -7.76 6.29
N THR A 107 -47.30 -7.56 5.31
CA THR A 107 -47.14 -8.06 3.94
C THR A 107 -45.98 -7.33 3.23
N PRO A 108 -45.17 -8.00 2.39
CA PRO A 108 -43.99 -7.42 1.71
C PRO A 108 -44.24 -6.19 0.82
N SER A 109 -45.51 -5.87 0.52
CA SER A 109 -45.91 -4.69 -0.24
C SER A 109 -45.74 -3.40 0.56
N ASP A 110 -46.04 -3.44 1.86
CA ASP A 110 -46.07 -2.26 2.73
C ASP A 110 -44.65 -1.72 2.95
N THR A 111 -43.69 -2.63 3.14
CA THR A 111 -42.27 -2.30 3.27
C THR A 111 -41.69 -1.73 1.97
N ARG A 112 -42.18 -2.19 0.81
CA ARG A 112 -41.71 -1.68 -0.49
C ARG A 112 -42.28 -0.31 -0.79
N GLU A 113 -43.51 -0.04 -0.37
CA GLU A 113 -44.15 1.26 -0.54
C GLU A 113 -43.52 2.32 0.35
N THR A 114 -43.20 1.99 1.61
CA THR A 114 -42.46 2.89 2.51
C THR A 114 -41.06 3.17 1.97
N LEU A 115 -40.33 2.14 1.51
CA LEU A 115 -38.98 2.33 0.97
C LEU A 115 -38.98 3.18 -0.29
N ARG A 116 -40.01 3.05 -1.13
CA ARG A 116 -40.17 3.84 -2.35
C ARG A 116 -40.42 5.32 -2.03
N LYS A 117 -41.28 5.58 -1.05
CA LYS A 117 -41.56 6.94 -0.57
C LYS A 117 -40.33 7.60 0.06
N ASP A 118 -39.54 6.84 0.82
CA ASP A 118 -38.29 7.32 1.40
C ASP A 118 -37.26 7.64 0.29
N LEU A 119 -37.16 6.80 -0.73
CA LEU A 119 -36.28 7.01 -1.89
C LEU A 119 -36.68 8.21 -2.75
N ASP A 120 -37.99 8.44 -2.96
CA ASP A 120 -38.49 9.60 -3.69
C ASP A 120 -38.21 10.90 -2.92
N THR A 121 -38.29 10.86 -1.58
CA THR A 121 -37.93 11.98 -0.71
C THR A 121 -36.44 12.32 -0.82
N VAL A 122 -35.56 11.31 -0.70
CA VAL A 122 -34.10 11.50 -0.84
C VAL A 122 -33.72 11.99 -2.23
N ARG A 123 -34.41 11.49 -3.27
CA ARG A 123 -34.19 11.94 -4.66
C ARG A 123 -34.55 13.42 -4.81
N SER A 124 -35.68 13.86 -4.25
CA SER A 124 -36.10 15.26 -4.26
C SER A 124 -35.11 16.17 -3.52
N GLU A 125 -34.62 15.76 -2.34
CA GLU A 125 -33.62 16.53 -1.58
C GLU A 125 -32.30 16.68 -2.34
N ARG A 126 -31.84 15.59 -2.98
CA ARG A 126 -30.61 15.60 -3.79
C ARG A 126 -30.76 16.50 -5.01
N ASP A 127 -31.91 16.47 -5.66
CA ASP A 127 -32.14 17.26 -6.88
C ASP A 127 -32.26 18.76 -6.55
N ALA A 128 -32.86 19.12 -5.41
CA ALA A 128 -32.84 20.49 -4.88
C ALA A 128 -31.41 20.95 -4.55
N LEU A 129 -30.63 20.12 -3.83
CA LEU A 129 -29.25 20.44 -3.48
C LEU A 129 -28.34 20.56 -4.71
N ARG A 130 -28.63 19.78 -5.76
CA ARG A 130 -27.90 19.83 -7.03
C ARG A 130 -28.19 21.14 -7.78
N GLU A 131 -29.40 21.66 -7.68
CA GLU A 131 -29.75 22.95 -8.29
C GLU A 131 -29.10 24.10 -7.54
N ASP A 132 -29.13 24.08 -6.20
CA ASP A 132 -28.40 25.06 -5.37
C ASP A 132 -26.88 25.02 -5.63
N LEU A 133 -26.35 23.84 -5.97
CA LEU A 133 -24.94 23.65 -6.28
C LEU A 133 -24.54 24.16 -7.68
N LYS A 134 -25.48 24.34 -8.62
CA LYS A 134 -25.18 24.86 -9.98
C LYS A 134 -24.80 26.34 -9.96
N ASP A 135 -25.36 27.10 -9.02
CA ASP A 135 -25.16 28.54 -8.92
C ASP A 135 -24.03 28.93 -7.94
N MET A 136 -23.37 27.94 -7.34
CA MET A 136 -22.34 28.15 -6.32
C MET A 136 -20.93 28.23 -6.92
N ASP A 137 -20.19 29.29 -6.59
CA ASP A 137 -18.81 29.50 -7.06
C ASP A 137 -17.92 28.32 -6.62
N PRO A 138 -17.19 27.66 -7.55
CA PRO A 138 -16.32 26.52 -7.26
C PRO A 138 -15.22 26.81 -6.23
N ARG A 139 -14.91 28.09 -5.94
CA ARG A 139 -13.99 28.47 -4.86
C ARG A 139 -14.60 28.37 -3.46
N ALA A 140 -15.93 28.46 -3.32
CA ALA A 140 -16.62 28.32 -2.04
C ALA A 140 -16.71 26.86 -1.56
N LEU A 141 -16.67 25.89 -2.48
CA LEU A 141 -16.69 24.46 -2.17
C LEU A 141 -15.48 23.96 -1.39
N PHE A 142 -14.37 24.71 -1.41
CA PHE A 142 -13.12 24.29 -0.78
C PHE A 142 -12.95 24.82 0.66
N PHE A 143 -13.81 25.73 1.13
CA PHE A 143 -13.58 26.45 2.39
C PHE A 143 -14.69 26.37 3.44
N GLY A 144 -15.80 25.68 3.19
CA GLY A 144 -16.83 25.52 4.22
C GLY A 144 -17.77 24.35 3.99
N SER A 145 -17.56 23.23 4.69
CA SER A 145 -18.66 22.30 4.97
C SER A 145 -18.45 21.55 6.29
N SER A 146 -19.07 22.09 7.34
CA SER A 146 -19.28 21.42 8.63
C SER A 146 -20.65 20.71 8.70
N ALA A 147 -21.30 20.45 7.56
CA ALA A 147 -22.70 20.03 7.47
C ALA A 147 -22.97 18.62 6.91
N ALA A 148 -21.96 17.75 6.79
CA ALA A 148 -22.13 16.33 6.43
C ALA A 148 -21.67 15.42 7.58
N ARG A 149 -22.28 15.59 8.75
CA ARG A 149 -22.04 14.77 9.94
C ARG A 149 -23.26 13.91 10.26
N ARG A 150 -23.85 13.28 9.25
CA ARG A 150 -24.91 12.28 9.43
C ARG A 150 -24.34 10.91 9.09
N THR A 151 -24.23 10.09 10.14
CA THR A 151 -23.96 8.64 10.12
C THR A 151 -22.67 8.20 9.41
N SER A 152 -21.52 8.59 9.96
CA SER A 152 -20.35 7.71 9.93
C SER A 152 -19.99 7.44 11.38
N PRO A 153 -20.00 6.19 11.86
CA PRO A 153 -19.32 5.86 13.09
C PRO A 153 -17.91 6.42 12.94
N SER A 154 -17.42 7.14 13.94
CA SER A 154 -16.06 7.65 13.96
C SER A 154 -15.08 6.55 13.55
N LEU A 155 -14.55 6.61 12.32
CA LEU A 155 -13.36 5.88 11.92
C LEU A 155 -12.22 6.48 12.73
N SER A 156 -12.06 6.00 13.97
CA SER A 156 -10.83 6.22 14.73
C SER A 156 -9.69 5.77 13.84
N GLY A 157 -8.74 6.67 13.56
CA GLY A 157 -7.53 6.41 12.78
C GLY A 157 -6.54 5.45 13.45
N ALA A 158 -7.05 4.42 14.12
CA ALA A 158 -6.29 3.37 14.75
C ALA A 158 -5.94 2.28 13.72
N TYR A 159 -4.72 1.76 13.82
CA TYR A 159 -4.31 0.58 13.06
C TYR A 159 -5.21 -0.62 13.40
N PRO A 160 -5.47 -1.53 12.44
CA PRO A 160 -6.21 -2.76 12.71
C PRO A 160 -5.53 -3.60 13.80
N SER A 161 -6.27 -4.54 14.38
CA SER A 161 -5.68 -5.55 15.27
C SER A 161 -4.61 -6.36 14.57
N ALA A 162 -3.67 -6.96 15.32
CA ALA A 162 -2.64 -7.84 14.75
C ALA A 162 -3.26 -8.96 13.90
N GLU A 163 -4.32 -9.61 14.40
CA GLU A 163 -5.06 -10.64 13.67
C GLU A 163 -5.60 -10.13 12.32
N ARG A 164 -6.18 -8.92 12.31
CA ARG A 164 -6.75 -8.34 11.10
C ARG A 164 -5.66 -7.92 10.11
N GLU A 165 -4.54 -7.37 10.58
CA GLU A 165 -3.40 -7.04 9.73
C GLU A 165 -2.73 -8.28 9.16
N LYS A 166 -2.54 -9.33 9.96
CA LYS A 166 -2.04 -10.64 9.51
C LYS A 166 -2.93 -11.23 8.42
N ALA A 167 -4.26 -11.19 8.60
CA ALA A 167 -5.20 -11.64 7.57
C ALA A 167 -5.08 -10.82 6.27
N ILE A 168 -4.83 -9.51 6.37
CA ILE A 168 -4.57 -8.66 5.20
C ILE A 168 -3.26 -9.07 4.51
N VAL A 169 -2.18 -9.29 5.27
CA VAL A 169 -0.88 -9.73 4.73
C VAL A 169 -1.02 -11.07 4.01
N LEU A 170 -1.65 -12.07 4.63
CA LEU A 170 -1.87 -13.39 4.03
C LEU A 170 -2.74 -13.31 2.77
N SER A 171 -3.75 -12.44 2.75
CA SER A 171 -4.58 -12.22 1.56
C SER A 171 -3.80 -11.58 0.40
N ARG A 172 -2.84 -10.69 0.70
CA ARG A 172 -2.07 -9.96 -0.32
C ARG A 172 -0.75 -10.61 -0.71
N VAL A 173 -0.26 -11.53 0.11
CA VAL A 173 0.98 -12.26 -0.06
C VAL A 173 0.71 -13.72 0.33
N PRO A 174 -0.02 -14.49 -0.49
CA PRO A 174 -0.46 -15.85 -0.12
C PRO A 174 0.68 -16.86 0.03
N GLU A 175 1.86 -16.55 -0.51
CA GLU A 175 3.06 -17.39 -0.44
C GLU A 175 3.81 -17.28 0.90
N ILE A 176 3.48 -16.28 1.75
CA ILE A 176 4.18 -16.10 3.02
C ILE A 176 3.75 -17.14 4.05
N ALA A 177 4.73 -17.69 4.77
CA ALA A 177 4.45 -18.56 5.90
C ALA A 177 3.67 -17.80 6.99
N GLU A 178 2.68 -18.44 7.59
CA GLU A 178 1.82 -17.81 8.61
C GLU A 178 2.61 -17.32 9.83
N GLN A 179 3.63 -18.07 10.24
CA GLN A 179 4.54 -17.71 11.33
C GLN A 179 5.39 -16.47 11.01
N LEU A 180 5.84 -16.34 9.76
CA LEU A 180 6.59 -15.19 9.29
C LEU A 180 5.70 -13.94 9.23
N ALA A 181 4.47 -14.08 8.74
CA ALA A 181 3.49 -13.00 8.73
C ALA A 181 3.15 -12.53 10.16
N ASP A 182 2.97 -13.45 11.12
CA ASP A 182 2.74 -13.08 12.52
C ASP A 182 3.94 -12.32 13.09
N SER A 183 5.15 -12.87 12.96
CA SER A 183 6.39 -12.24 13.45
C SER A 183 6.61 -10.84 12.87
N LEU A 184 6.33 -10.68 11.57
CA LEU A 184 6.38 -9.39 10.87
C LEU A 184 5.37 -8.41 11.47
N VAL A 185 4.11 -8.82 11.63
CA VAL A 185 3.06 -7.94 12.17
C VAL A 185 3.36 -7.54 13.61
N GLN A 186 3.84 -8.46 14.44
CA GLN A 186 4.27 -8.13 15.82
C GLN A 186 5.41 -7.11 15.82
N THR A 187 6.41 -7.30 14.95
CA THR A 187 7.54 -6.36 14.82
C THR A 187 7.06 -4.98 14.36
N VAL A 188 6.18 -4.90 13.35
CA VAL A 188 5.62 -3.62 12.89
C VAL A 188 4.81 -2.94 13.99
N ARG A 189 4.04 -3.69 14.78
CA ARG A 189 3.31 -3.12 15.92
C ARG A 189 4.24 -2.58 17.00
N ALA A 190 5.33 -3.29 17.29
CA ALA A 190 6.37 -2.79 18.18
C ALA A 190 6.95 -1.48 17.65
N LEU A 191 7.28 -1.40 16.35
CA LEU A 191 7.75 -0.16 15.70
C LEU A 191 6.74 0.99 15.82
N ARG A 192 5.44 0.73 15.64
CA ARG A 192 4.37 1.75 15.79
C ARG A 192 4.19 2.25 17.21
N SER A 193 4.58 1.45 18.22
CA SER A 193 4.58 1.88 19.62
C SER A 193 5.75 2.80 19.96
N MET A 194 6.76 2.88 19.08
CA MET A 194 7.87 3.81 19.21
C MET A 194 7.46 5.19 18.67
N GLU A 195 7.99 6.27 19.25
CA GLU A 195 7.70 7.65 18.82
C GLU A 195 8.41 8.00 17.50
N LEU A 196 8.20 7.25 16.42
CA LEU A 196 8.83 7.46 15.10
C LEU A 196 8.33 8.76 14.44
N LYS A 197 9.15 9.37 13.57
CA LYS A 197 8.70 10.52 12.76
C LYS A 197 7.52 10.16 11.87
N LYS A 198 7.57 8.96 11.30
CA LYS A 198 6.46 8.38 10.54
C LYS A 198 6.30 6.92 10.93
N SER A 199 5.17 6.60 11.57
CA SER A 199 4.82 5.22 11.86
C SER A 199 4.58 4.44 10.56
N PRO A 200 5.05 3.19 10.45
CA PRO A 200 4.84 2.37 9.25
C PRO A 200 3.36 2.06 9.06
N SER A 201 2.86 2.16 7.83
CA SER A 201 1.47 1.83 7.50
C SER A 201 1.30 0.34 7.17
N ILE A 202 0.06 -0.08 6.88
CA ILE A 202 -0.24 -1.47 6.47
C ILE A 202 0.42 -1.78 5.13
N SER A 203 0.54 -0.80 4.23
CA SER A 203 1.21 -0.98 2.94
C SER A 203 2.68 -1.35 3.12
N GLU A 204 3.39 -0.69 4.03
CA GLU A 204 4.78 -1.05 4.35
C GLU A 204 4.90 -2.45 4.96
N SER A 205 3.92 -2.92 5.75
CA SER A 205 3.87 -4.31 6.22
C SER A 205 3.78 -5.31 5.07
N ILE A 206 2.94 -5.03 4.07
CA ILE A 206 2.77 -5.86 2.88
C ILE A 206 4.03 -5.85 2.01
N ASP A 207 4.64 -4.69 1.82
CA ASP A 207 5.87 -4.56 1.02
C ASP A 207 7.06 -5.23 1.71
N TRP A 208 7.10 -5.21 3.04
CA TRP A 208 8.09 -5.95 3.80
C TRP A 208 7.92 -7.46 3.66
N ALA A 209 6.68 -7.95 3.75
CA ALA A 209 6.35 -9.37 3.52
C ALA A 209 6.82 -9.86 2.14
N ARG A 210 6.57 -9.07 1.08
CA ARG A 210 7.06 -9.37 -0.28
C ARG A 210 8.59 -9.38 -0.36
N THR A 211 9.24 -8.46 0.35
CA THR A 211 10.71 -8.38 0.35
C THR A 211 11.32 -9.60 1.03
N LEU A 212 10.77 -10.04 2.15
CA LEU A 212 11.25 -11.24 2.85
C LEU A 212 11.16 -12.49 1.96
N LEU A 213 10.04 -12.66 1.25
CA LEU A 213 9.90 -13.73 0.25
C LEU A 213 10.89 -13.61 -0.90
N ALA A 214 11.08 -12.41 -1.45
CA ALA A 214 12.03 -12.17 -2.54
C ALA A 214 13.48 -12.46 -2.13
N LEU A 215 13.80 -12.31 -0.84
CA LEU A 215 15.10 -12.66 -0.26
C LEU A 215 15.21 -14.14 0.13
N GLY A 216 14.11 -14.91 0.01
CA GLY A 216 14.06 -16.32 0.40
C GLY A 216 14.12 -16.54 1.92
N LEU A 217 13.74 -15.53 2.71
CA LEU A 217 13.71 -15.62 4.16
C LEU A 217 12.39 -16.23 4.62
N ASP A 218 12.49 -17.29 5.43
CA ASP A 218 11.36 -18.01 6.03
C ASP A 218 11.10 -17.60 7.50
N THR A 219 12.06 -16.92 8.12
CA THR A 219 12.04 -16.46 9.50
C THR A 219 12.47 -15.00 9.61
N LEU A 220 12.00 -14.31 10.65
CA LEU A 220 12.30 -12.91 10.93
C LEU A 220 13.20 -12.81 12.16
N ASP A 221 14.47 -13.18 11.99
CA ASP A 221 15.49 -13.07 13.03
C ASP A 221 16.10 -11.66 13.12
N GLU A 222 17.01 -11.45 14.07
CA GLU A 222 17.63 -10.14 14.33
C GLU A 222 18.36 -9.59 13.10
N ALA A 223 19.08 -10.45 12.38
CA ALA A 223 19.83 -10.10 11.19
C ALA A 223 18.89 -9.72 10.04
N ALA A 224 17.86 -10.54 9.78
CA ALA A 224 16.83 -10.29 8.79
C ALA A 224 16.12 -8.95 9.06
N VAL A 225 15.74 -8.68 10.31
CA VAL A 225 15.13 -7.40 10.68
C VAL A 225 16.08 -6.25 10.36
N LYS A 226 17.34 -6.32 10.81
CA LYS A 226 18.35 -5.27 10.60
C LYS A 226 18.59 -4.97 9.13
N ASP A 227 18.74 -6.00 8.30
CA ASP A 227 19.05 -5.86 6.88
C ASP A 227 17.85 -5.38 6.05
N THR A 228 16.62 -5.63 6.51
CA THR A 228 15.39 -5.33 5.76
C THR A 228 14.55 -4.20 6.35
N LEU A 229 14.96 -3.61 7.48
CA LEU A 229 14.25 -2.52 8.15
C LEU A 229 14.00 -1.30 7.25
N GLY A 230 14.82 -1.12 6.21
CA GLY A 230 14.72 -0.05 5.21
C GLY A 230 13.46 -0.09 4.37
N VAL A 231 12.83 -1.26 4.29
CA VAL A 231 11.56 -1.42 3.60
C VAL A 231 10.44 -0.76 4.39
N VAL A 232 10.49 -0.85 5.71
CA VAL A 232 9.44 -0.39 6.63
C VAL A 232 9.68 1.05 7.09
N LEU A 233 10.93 1.41 7.37
CA LEU A 233 11.32 2.72 7.89
C LEU A 233 12.02 3.53 6.80
N LYS A 234 11.45 4.68 6.44
CA LYS A 234 11.97 5.54 5.36
C LYS A 234 12.90 6.66 5.84
N HIS A 235 12.98 6.90 7.15
CA HIS A 235 13.82 7.95 7.73
C HIS A 235 15.01 7.35 8.48
N ALA A 236 16.23 7.83 8.17
CA ALA A 236 17.46 7.35 8.83
C ALA A 236 17.41 7.50 10.37
N SER A 237 16.83 8.60 10.87
CA SER A 237 16.67 8.78 12.33
C SER A 237 15.70 7.78 12.97
N ASP A 238 14.73 7.25 12.20
CA ASP A 238 13.83 6.22 12.70
C ASP A 238 14.52 4.84 12.69
N HIS A 239 15.43 4.60 11.74
CA HIS A 239 16.31 3.42 11.73
C HIS A 239 17.20 3.34 12.96
N ASP A 240 17.92 4.41 13.28
CA ASP A 240 18.83 4.42 14.43
C ASP A 240 18.07 4.12 15.73
N ARG A 241 16.87 4.69 15.86
CA ARG A 241 16.00 4.50 17.02
C ARG A 241 15.45 3.09 17.10
N ALA A 242 14.96 2.54 15.99
CA ALA A 242 14.46 1.18 15.93
C ALA A 242 15.56 0.16 16.22
N THR A 243 16.76 0.34 15.64
CA THR A 243 17.93 -0.53 15.88
C THR A 243 18.32 -0.53 17.36
N THR A 244 18.35 0.64 17.99
CA THR A 244 18.68 0.79 19.42
C THR A 244 17.61 0.14 20.32
N GLN A 245 16.33 0.35 20.03
CA GLN A 245 15.24 -0.15 20.88
C GLN A 245 14.97 -1.64 20.71
N LEU A 246 15.14 -2.17 19.49
CA LEU A 246 15.04 -3.60 19.20
C LEU A 246 16.32 -4.36 19.58
N LYS A 247 17.36 -3.65 20.06
CA LYS A 247 18.67 -4.20 20.47
C LYS A 247 19.34 -5.03 19.36
N LEU A 248 19.24 -4.54 18.11
CA LEU A 248 19.81 -5.20 16.92
C LEU A 248 21.33 -4.94 16.83
N ASN A 249 22.11 -5.46 17.77
CA ASN A 249 23.54 -5.14 17.94
C ASN A 249 24.44 -6.06 17.11
#